data_AF-A0A0G4G126-F1
#
_entry.id   AF-A0A0G4G126-F1
#
_cell.length_a   1.000
_cell.length_b   1.000
_cell.length_c   1.000
_cell.angle_alpha   90.00
_cell.angle_beta   90.00
_cell.angle_gamma   90.00
#
_symmetry.space_group_name_H-M   'P 1'
#
loop_
_entity.id
_entity.type
_entity.pdbx_description
1 polymer ?
#
loop_
_entity_poly.entity_id
_entity_poly.type
_entity_poly.pdbx_seq_one_letter_code
_entity_poly.pdbx_strand_id
1 'polypeptide(L)'
;MGAQQCCDNPTHKTNSLQIDTGKRGKGFSGGDNGPVRYVSANANTPSYEAGKLATQQRAAVRRRSSGEFNLPAHHNEKQLVYPTDPISAVEMLRAGNERFVNGKVLAPHRNMERVRNLADGQHPFAAFLSCADSRVPVEILFDQGFGDVFVVRVAGNVVNPEVTGSLEFGTSVLGAKVLYVLGHTACGAVKAAATSEAEDVPGLVSSLFYHVQPAVRQAQGKVEKAVEENVKIQAQQLAEVSPILRTLIRQKKLVVVGGVYNLKTGEVQELITIEDIPKKPSE
;
A
#
# COMPACT_ATOMS: atom_id res chain seq x y z
N MET A 1 2.95 -5.12 -61.52
CA MET A 1 3.52 -6.37 -62.08
C MET A 1 5.03 -6.26 -62.03
N GLY A 2 5.68 -7.19 -61.35
CA GLY A 2 7.13 -7.19 -61.10
C GLY A 2 7.42 -8.16 -59.96
N ALA A 3 7.47 -9.44 -60.29
CA ALA A 3 7.77 -10.53 -59.37
C ALA A 3 9.29 -10.65 -59.18
N GLN A 4 9.75 -10.86 -57.94
CA GLN A 4 10.96 -11.65 -57.71
C GLN A 4 10.85 -12.29 -56.32
N GLN A 5 10.69 -13.61 -56.34
CA GLN A 5 10.81 -14.50 -55.20
C GLN A 5 12.23 -15.08 -55.26
N CYS A 6 12.97 -15.02 -54.15
CA CYS A 6 14.05 -15.97 -53.85
C CYS A 6 14.20 -16.05 -52.33
N CYS A 7 13.96 -17.24 -51.81
CA CYS A 7 14.15 -17.67 -50.44
C CYS A 7 15.63 -17.59 -50.03
N ASP A 8 15.91 -17.30 -48.76
CA ASP A 8 16.51 -18.29 -47.84
C ASP A 8 16.72 -17.70 -46.44
N ASN A 9 16.42 -18.52 -45.44
CA ASN A 9 16.40 -18.24 -44.01
C ASN A 9 17.66 -18.86 -43.36
N PRO A 10 18.33 -18.17 -42.43
CA PRO A 10 18.87 -18.90 -41.29
C PRO A 10 18.64 -18.18 -39.94
N THR A 11 17.82 -18.81 -39.11
CA THR A 11 17.93 -18.93 -37.64
C THR A 11 18.58 -17.77 -36.87
N HIS A 12 17.75 -17.00 -36.18
CA HIS A 12 18.15 -16.11 -35.08
C HIS A 12 18.91 -16.88 -34.01
N LYS A 13 20.23 -16.65 -33.90
CA LYS A 13 20.99 -16.94 -32.68
C LYS A 13 20.90 -15.72 -31.76
N THR A 14 20.37 -15.93 -30.56
CA THR A 14 20.38 -14.98 -29.44
C THR A 14 21.82 -14.77 -28.97
N ASN A 15 22.38 -13.57 -29.18
CA ASN A 15 23.65 -13.19 -28.57
C ASN A 15 23.42 -12.87 -27.09
N SER A 16 23.74 -13.84 -26.22
CA SER A 16 23.96 -13.61 -24.80
C SER A 16 25.20 -12.74 -24.61
N LEU A 17 25.03 -11.52 -24.11
CA LEU A 17 26.15 -10.70 -23.62
C LEU A 17 26.85 -11.44 -22.47
N GLN A 18 28.06 -11.91 -22.70
CA GLN A 18 28.99 -12.29 -21.64
C GLN A 18 29.72 -11.04 -21.17
N ILE A 19 29.60 -10.69 -19.89
CA ILE A 19 30.38 -9.61 -19.27
C ILE A 19 31.66 -10.21 -18.72
N ASP A 20 32.77 -9.87 -19.38
CA ASP A 20 34.15 -10.17 -18.97
C ASP A 20 34.50 -9.42 -17.68
N THR A 21 34.99 -10.14 -16.68
CA THR A 21 35.39 -9.57 -15.37
C THR A 21 36.91 -9.57 -15.25
N GLY A 22 37.55 -8.58 -15.88
CA GLY A 22 39.01 -8.50 -15.85
C GLY A 22 39.61 -7.13 -16.15
N LYS A 23 39.78 -6.29 -15.12
CA LYS A 23 41.06 -5.66 -14.69
C LYS A 23 40.83 -4.39 -13.85
N ARG A 24 41.65 -4.28 -12.80
CA ARG A 24 41.68 -3.25 -11.75
C ARG A 24 42.20 -1.91 -12.28
N GLY A 25 41.52 -0.83 -11.92
CA GLY A 25 41.97 0.57 -12.03
C GLY A 25 41.78 1.28 -10.68
N LYS A 26 42.69 2.20 -10.35
CA LYS A 26 43.01 2.72 -9.01
C LYS A 26 41.98 3.70 -8.42
N GLY A 27 41.64 3.51 -7.14
CA GLY A 27 41.64 4.54 -6.09
C GLY A 27 40.40 5.43 -5.90
N PHE A 28 39.53 5.05 -4.95
CA PHE A 28 38.85 5.98 -4.04
C PHE A 28 38.97 5.38 -2.63
N SER A 29 39.63 6.10 -1.72
CA SER A 29 39.86 5.67 -0.34
C SER A 29 38.78 6.22 0.59
N GLY A 30 37.95 5.33 1.17
CA GLY A 30 37.11 5.65 2.33
C GLY A 30 35.74 4.96 2.33
N GLY A 31 35.57 3.91 3.14
CA GLY A 31 34.31 3.23 3.41
C GLY A 31 34.19 1.86 2.74
N ASP A 32 33.85 0.82 3.51
CA ASP A 32 33.81 -0.60 3.15
C ASP A 32 32.74 -0.91 2.08
N ASN A 33 32.99 -0.49 0.83
CA ASN A 33 32.10 -0.62 -0.33
C ASN A 33 32.42 -1.88 -1.14
N GLY A 34 32.32 -3.06 -0.52
CA GLY A 34 32.21 -4.30 -1.28
C GLY A 34 30.91 -4.30 -2.10
N PRO A 35 30.88 -4.84 -3.33
CA PRO A 35 29.62 -4.99 -4.06
C PRO A 35 28.63 -5.79 -3.20
N VAL A 36 27.34 -5.44 -3.29
CA VAL A 36 26.25 -6.20 -2.64
C VAL A 36 26.45 -7.69 -2.96
N ARG A 37 26.72 -8.49 -1.94
CA ARG A 37 26.92 -9.93 -2.09
C ARG A 37 25.56 -10.61 -2.14
N TYR A 38 25.23 -11.21 -3.27
CA TYR A 38 24.03 -12.03 -3.40
C TYR A 38 24.26 -13.40 -2.73
N VAL A 39 23.37 -13.79 -1.84
CA VAL A 39 23.29 -15.15 -1.30
C VAL A 39 22.04 -15.78 -1.89
N SER A 40 22.19 -16.89 -2.62
CA SER A 40 21.03 -17.64 -3.10
C SER A 40 20.35 -18.34 -1.92
N ALA A 41 19.06 -18.06 -1.70
CA ALA A 41 18.24 -18.84 -0.77
C ALA A 41 18.13 -20.26 -1.32
N ASN A 42 18.82 -21.20 -0.69
CA ASN A 42 18.82 -22.62 -1.03
C ASN A 42 18.79 -23.46 0.25
N ALA A 43 18.67 -24.79 0.11
CA ALA A 43 18.57 -25.70 1.26
C ALA A 43 19.80 -25.68 2.21
N ASN A 44 20.92 -25.09 1.76
CA ASN A 44 22.15 -24.93 2.53
C ASN A 44 22.29 -23.51 3.11
N THR A 45 21.30 -22.63 2.92
CA THR A 45 21.26 -21.33 3.61
C THR A 45 20.84 -21.57 5.07
N PRO A 46 21.61 -21.14 6.09
CA PRO A 46 21.36 -21.49 7.50
C PRO A 46 20.00 -21.09 8.07
N SER A 47 19.28 -20.15 7.45
CA SER A 47 17.91 -19.79 7.82
C SER A 47 16.84 -20.77 7.30
N TYR A 48 17.23 -21.71 6.43
CA TYR A 48 16.36 -22.52 5.57
C TYR A 48 16.88 -23.97 5.42
N GLU A 49 17.33 -24.61 6.51
CA GLU A 49 17.66 -26.05 6.46
C GLU A 49 16.38 -26.87 6.16
N ALA A 50 16.43 -27.66 5.08
CA ALA A 50 15.40 -28.64 4.71
C ALA A 50 13.95 -28.11 4.65
N GLY A 51 13.76 -26.87 4.21
CA GLY A 51 12.42 -26.28 4.02
C GLY A 51 11.68 -25.97 5.34
N LYS A 52 12.39 -25.94 6.47
CA LYS A 52 11.89 -25.48 7.76
C LYS A 52 12.77 -24.32 8.23
N LEU A 53 12.16 -23.28 8.79
CA LEU A 53 12.89 -22.23 9.50
C LEU A 53 13.80 -22.91 10.54
N ALA A 54 15.11 -22.73 10.41
CA ALA A 54 16.04 -23.19 11.42
C ALA A 54 15.57 -22.63 12.76
N THR A 55 15.47 -23.49 13.77
CA THR A 55 15.09 -23.10 15.13
C THR A 55 16.07 -22.05 15.61
N GLN A 56 15.71 -20.77 15.49
CA GLN A 56 16.40 -19.70 16.17
C GLN A 56 16.40 -20.09 17.66
N GLN A 57 17.58 -20.17 18.27
CA GLN A 57 17.70 -20.36 19.71
C GLN A 57 16.73 -19.39 20.37
N ARG A 58 15.76 -19.93 21.12
CA ARG A 58 14.71 -19.14 21.76
C ARG A 58 15.39 -18.04 22.57
N ALA A 59 15.33 -16.80 22.08
CA ALA A 59 15.47 -15.65 22.95
C ALA A 59 14.41 -15.85 24.04
N ALA A 60 14.86 -16.06 25.28
CA ALA A 60 14.00 -16.38 26.41
C ALA A 60 13.15 -15.16 26.79
N VAL A 61 12.14 -14.86 25.97
CA VAL A 61 11.05 -13.98 26.35
C VAL A 61 10.20 -14.77 27.32
N ARG A 62 10.16 -14.35 28.58
CA ARG A 62 9.22 -14.85 29.59
C ARG A 62 7.80 -14.68 29.06
N ARG A 63 7.25 -15.70 28.41
CA ARG A 63 5.82 -15.81 28.14
C ARG A 63 5.13 -15.99 29.49
N ARG A 64 4.42 -14.96 29.95
CA ARG A 64 3.33 -15.17 30.90
C ARG A 64 2.33 -16.11 30.23
N SER A 65 1.87 -17.12 30.95
CA SER A 65 0.87 -18.08 30.49
C SER A 65 -0.39 -17.33 30.05
N SER A 66 -0.57 -17.16 28.74
CA SER A 66 -1.87 -16.81 28.17
C SER A 66 -2.74 -18.04 28.31
N GLY A 67 -3.85 -17.91 29.05
CA GLY A 67 -4.91 -18.92 29.09
C GLY A 67 -5.40 -19.27 27.68
N GLU A 68 -6.06 -20.41 27.57
CA GLU A 68 -6.64 -20.93 26.32
C GLU A 68 -7.41 -19.83 25.57
N PHE A 69 -6.80 -19.30 24.50
CA PHE A 69 -7.50 -18.47 23.54
C PHE A 69 -8.34 -19.41 22.67
N ASN A 70 -9.64 -19.48 22.95
CA ASN A 70 -10.60 -20.01 21.99
C ASN A 70 -10.54 -19.14 20.73
N LEU A 71 -9.93 -19.66 19.67
CA LEU A 71 -10.02 -19.07 18.34
C LEU A 71 -11.50 -19.18 17.91
N PRO A 72 -12.19 -18.07 17.58
CA PRO A 72 -13.54 -18.13 17.05
C PRO A 72 -13.56 -18.98 15.78
N ALA A 73 -14.61 -19.80 15.62
CA ALA A 73 -14.82 -20.57 14.39
C ALA A 73 -14.75 -19.63 13.18
N HIS A 74 -13.76 -19.86 12.33
CA HIS A 74 -13.55 -19.05 11.14
C HIS A 74 -14.60 -19.39 10.06
N HIS A 75 -15.07 -18.33 9.39
CA HIS A 75 -15.74 -18.33 8.09
C HIS A 75 -17.26 -18.61 8.10
N ASN A 76 -18.04 -17.51 8.11
CA ASN A 76 -19.34 -17.50 7.46
C ASN A 76 -19.29 -16.60 6.21
N GLU A 77 -18.79 -17.13 5.10
CA GLU A 77 -18.71 -16.41 3.81
C GLU A 77 -20.08 -15.98 3.27
N LYS A 78 -21.18 -16.61 3.73
CA LYS A 78 -22.53 -16.37 3.20
C LYS A 78 -23.15 -15.03 3.59
N GLN A 79 -22.46 -14.17 4.34
CA GLN A 79 -23.07 -12.98 4.93
C GLN A 79 -22.71 -11.65 4.26
N LEU A 80 -21.65 -11.56 3.45
CA LEU A 80 -21.20 -10.29 2.89
C LEU A 80 -21.53 -10.18 1.40
N VAL A 81 -22.43 -9.26 1.07
CA VAL A 81 -22.76 -8.91 -0.32
C VAL A 81 -21.69 -7.98 -0.86
N TYR A 82 -20.94 -8.42 -1.88
CA TYR A 82 -19.88 -7.62 -2.49
C TYR A 82 -20.45 -6.31 -3.07
N PRO A 83 -19.82 -5.16 -2.84
CA PRO A 83 -20.42 -3.87 -3.18
C PRO A 83 -20.39 -3.62 -4.69
N THR A 84 -21.51 -3.15 -5.22
CA THR A 84 -21.75 -2.92 -6.65
C THR A 84 -21.52 -1.47 -7.07
N ASP A 85 -21.44 -0.55 -6.12
CA ASP A 85 -21.32 0.88 -6.34
C ASP A 85 -20.41 1.52 -5.26
N PRO A 86 -19.93 2.77 -5.48
CA PRO A 86 -19.05 3.43 -4.52
C PRO A 86 -19.63 3.59 -3.11
N ILE A 87 -20.93 3.82 -2.97
CA ILE A 87 -21.57 4.08 -1.67
C ILE A 87 -21.61 2.79 -0.87
N SER A 88 -22.12 1.70 -1.46
CA SER A 88 -22.13 0.39 -0.79
C SER A 88 -20.73 -0.09 -0.44
N ALA A 89 -19.71 0.27 -1.22
CA ALA A 89 -18.31 -0.02 -0.91
C ALA A 89 -17.79 0.75 0.30
N VAL A 90 -18.11 2.04 0.45
CA VAL A 90 -17.77 2.82 1.65
C VAL A 90 -18.47 2.26 2.88
N GLU A 91 -19.76 1.93 2.78
CA GLU A 91 -20.51 1.34 3.90
C GLU A 91 -19.94 -0.01 4.34
N MET A 92 -19.48 -0.83 3.39
CA MET A 92 -18.80 -2.09 3.71
C MET A 92 -17.51 -1.86 4.51
N LEU A 93 -16.73 -0.83 4.17
CA LEU A 93 -15.53 -0.45 4.93
C LEU A 93 -15.89 0.04 6.34
N ARG A 94 -16.87 0.95 6.46
CA ARG A 94 -17.34 1.47 7.75
C ARG A 94 -17.80 0.33 8.68
N ALA A 95 -18.64 -0.56 8.17
CA ALA A 95 -19.10 -1.74 8.91
C ALA A 95 -17.93 -2.67 9.29
N GLY A 96 -16.92 -2.78 8.43
CA GLY A 96 -15.69 -3.53 8.71
C GLY A 96 -14.90 -2.96 9.88
N ASN A 97 -14.68 -1.65 9.91
CA ASN A 97 -14.00 -0.99 11.02
C ASN A 97 -14.83 -1.04 12.31
N GLU A 98 -16.15 -0.88 12.23
CA GLU A 98 -17.03 -1.05 13.38
C GLU A 98 -16.90 -2.45 14.00
N ARG A 99 -16.85 -3.51 13.17
CA ARG A 99 -16.61 -4.88 13.67
C ARG A 99 -15.24 -5.02 14.33
N PHE A 100 -14.21 -4.41 13.75
CA PHE A 100 -12.86 -4.41 14.32
C PHE A 100 -12.84 -3.74 15.70
N VAL A 101 -13.38 -2.53 15.82
CA VAL A 101 -13.46 -1.75 17.09
C VAL A 101 -14.22 -2.53 18.16
N ASN A 102 -15.33 -3.19 17.79
CA ASN A 102 -16.15 -3.94 18.73
C ASN A 102 -15.67 -5.37 19.02
N GLY A 103 -14.55 -5.80 18.43
CA GLY A 103 -14.04 -7.18 18.60
C GLY A 103 -14.93 -8.26 17.99
N LYS A 104 -15.77 -7.90 17.01
CA LYS A 104 -16.73 -8.79 16.32
C LYS A 104 -16.30 -9.10 14.87
N VAL A 105 -15.00 -9.22 14.67
CA VAL A 105 -14.34 -9.47 13.37
C VAL A 105 -14.86 -10.77 12.75
N LEU A 106 -15.27 -10.72 11.48
CA LEU A 106 -15.71 -11.91 10.72
C LEU A 106 -14.54 -12.64 10.06
N ALA A 107 -13.47 -11.92 9.73
CA ALA A 107 -12.31 -12.41 8.99
C ALA A 107 -12.70 -13.09 7.65
N PRO A 108 -13.47 -12.41 6.78
CA PRO A 108 -13.91 -12.98 5.51
C PRO A 108 -12.71 -13.21 4.60
N HIS A 109 -12.81 -14.21 3.70
CA HIS A 109 -11.83 -14.39 2.61
C HIS A 109 -10.38 -14.58 3.08
N ARG A 110 -10.15 -15.11 4.31
CA ARG A 110 -8.81 -15.37 4.88
C ARG A 110 -8.46 -16.87 4.89
N ASN A 111 -8.79 -17.59 3.83
CA ASN A 111 -8.55 -19.02 3.68
C ASN A 111 -7.82 -19.36 2.37
N MET A 112 -7.26 -20.56 2.29
CA MET A 112 -6.48 -21.00 1.11
C MET A 112 -7.34 -21.25 -0.13
N GLU A 113 -8.63 -21.54 0.03
CA GLU A 113 -9.55 -21.68 -1.11
C GLU A 113 -9.69 -20.35 -1.85
N ARG A 114 -9.93 -19.26 -1.11
CA ARG A 114 -9.93 -17.90 -1.66
C ARG A 114 -8.62 -17.58 -2.40
N VAL A 115 -7.47 -17.91 -1.81
CA VAL A 115 -6.16 -17.67 -2.44
C VAL A 115 -6.06 -18.40 -3.79
N ARG A 116 -6.50 -19.67 -3.87
CA ARG A 116 -6.52 -20.42 -5.13
C ARG A 116 -7.45 -19.77 -6.17
N ASN A 117 -8.61 -19.31 -5.74
CA ASN A 117 -9.59 -18.66 -6.62
C ASN A 117 -9.09 -17.32 -7.19
N LEU A 118 -8.12 -16.68 -6.53
CA LEU A 118 -7.51 -15.42 -6.97
C LEU A 118 -6.26 -15.62 -7.86
N ALA A 119 -5.85 -16.87 -8.10
CA ALA A 119 -4.62 -17.16 -8.85
C ALA A 119 -4.65 -16.60 -10.28
N ASP A 120 -5.84 -16.55 -10.90
CA ASP A 120 -6.03 -16.10 -12.27
C ASP A 120 -6.42 -14.61 -12.38
N GLY A 121 -6.72 -13.94 -11.26
CA GLY A 121 -7.13 -12.54 -11.27
C GLY A 121 -7.67 -12.02 -9.95
N GLN A 122 -7.77 -10.69 -9.84
CA GLN A 122 -8.30 -10.00 -8.66
C GLN A 122 -9.23 -8.85 -9.07
N HIS A 123 -10.25 -8.59 -8.24
CA HIS A 123 -11.23 -7.52 -8.44
C HIS A 123 -11.56 -6.80 -7.14
N PRO A 124 -10.57 -6.16 -6.48
CA PRO A 124 -10.78 -5.44 -5.23
C PRO A 124 -11.84 -4.35 -5.39
N PHE A 125 -12.69 -4.18 -4.38
CA PHE A 125 -13.74 -3.17 -4.39
C PHE A 125 -13.26 -1.80 -3.92
N ALA A 126 -12.15 -1.75 -3.19
CA ALA A 126 -11.52 -0.53 -2.71
C ALA A 126 -10.01 -0.56 -2.92
N ALA A 127 -9.44 0.60 -3.24
CA ALA A 127 -8.02 0.85 -3.29
C ALA A 127 -7.64 1.79 -2.12
N PHE A 128 -6.54 1.51 -1.44
CA PHE A 128 -6.08 2.25 -0.28
C PHE A 128 -4.71 2.88 -0.53
N LEU A 129 -4.56 4.13 -0.14
CA LEU A 129 -3.27 4.73 0.21
C LEU A 129 -3.20 4.82 1.74
N SER A 130 -2.28 4.08 2.37
CA SER A 130 -2.12 4.10 3.81
C SER A 130 -0.66 4.30 4.24
N CYS A 131 -0.47 4.60 5.53
CA CYS A 131 0.87 4.71 6.08
C CYS A 131 1.57 3.34 6.13
N ALA A 132 2.88 3.33 5.87
CA ALA A 132 3.73 2.15 6.06
C ALA A 132 3.89 1.73 7.54
N ASP A 133 3.35 2.51 8.49
CA ASP A 133 3.36 2.21 9.93
C ASP A 133 2.82 0.80 10.21
N SER A 134 3.60 -0.03 10.91
CA SER A 134 3.28 -1.44 11.18
C SER A 134 2.01 -1.65 12.00
N ARG A 135 1.51 -0.60 12.67
CA ARG A 135 0.28 -0.61 13.46
C ARG A 135 -0.97 -0.29 12.64
N VAL A 136 -0.82 -0.07 11.33
CA VAL A 136 -1.91 0.28 10.41
C VAL A 136 -2.10 -0.79 9.30
N PRO A 137 -2.39 -2.06 9.65
CA PRO A 137 -2.71 -3.10 8.67
C PRO A 137 -4.16 -2.95 8.15
N VAL A 138 -4.32 -2.34 6.98
CA VAL A 138 -5.62 -1.97 6.38
C VAL A 138 -6.63 -3.13 6.39
N GLU A 139 -6.22 -4.31 5.92
CA GLU A 139 -7.08 -5.49 5.81
C GLU A 139 -7.64 -5.94 7.16
N ILE A 140 -6.87 -5.75 8.24
CA ILE A 140 -7.29 -6.08 9.60
C ILE A 140 -8.23 -5.00 10.13
N LEU A 141 -7.85 -3.72 9.98
CA LEU A 141 -8.59 -2.57 10.51
C LEU A 141 -10.00 -2.44 9.92
N PHE A 142 -10.17 -2.88 8.67
CA PHE A 142 -11.44 -2.86 7.97
C PHE A 142 -12.09 -4.24 7.85
N ASP A 143 -11.58 -5.27 8.54
CA ASP A 143 -12.11 -6.64 8.51
C ASP A 143 -12.31 -7.21 7.08
N GLN A 144 -11.28 -7.09 6.25
CA GLN A 144 -11.21 -7.58 4.88
C GLN A 144 -10.23 -8.75 4.74
N GLY A 145 -10.29 -9.47 3.61
CA GLY A 145 -9.42 -10.60 3.32
C GLY A 145 -8.70 -10.51 1.98
N PHE A 146 -8.27 -11.68 1.47
CA PHE A 146 -7.53 -11.76 0.21
C PHE A 146 -8.39 -11.29 -0.96
N GLY A 147 -7.82 -10.40 -1.78
CA GLY A 147 -8.43 -9.90 -3.02
C GLY A 147 -9.54 -8.87 -2.82
N ASP A 148 -9.87 -8.49 -1.59
CA ASP A 148 -10.97 -7.56 -1.29
C ASP A 148 -10.56 -6.10 -1.49
N VAL A 149 -9.32 -5.76 -1.12
CA VAL A 149 -8.76 -4.42 -1.21
C VAL A 149 -7.39 -4.41 -1.89
N PHE A 150 -7.11 -3.34 -2.63
CA PHE A 150 -5.81 -3.06 -3.23
C PHE A 150 -5.07 -2.04 -2.38
N VAL A 151 -3.88 -2.35 -1.85
CA VAL A 151 -3.24 -1.48 -0.84
C VAL A 151 -1.88 -1.00 -1.30
N VAL A 152 -1.71 0.32 -1.32
CA VAL A 152 -0.43 1.01 -1.44
C VAL A 152 -0.06 1.59 -0.07
N ARG A 153 1.16 1.31 0.39
CA ARG A 153 1.66 1.75 1.70
C ARG A 153 2.96 2.52 1.56
N VAL A 154 2.98 3.74 2.08
CA VAL A 154 4.18 4.59 2.11
C VAL A 154 4.19 5.39 3.40
N ALA A 155 5.37 5.65 3.97
CA ALA A 155 5.47 6.42 5.20
C ALA A 155 4.86 7.82 5.02
N GLY A 156 3.98 8.21 5.94
CA GLY A 156 3.22 9.47 5.84
C GLY A 156 2.09 9.48 4.82
N ASN A 157 1.74 8.33 4.22
CA ASN A 157 0.68 8.17 3.22
C ASN A 157 0.73 9.24 2.12
N VAL A 158 1.95 9.56 1.67
CA VAL A 158 2.24 10.61 0.69
C VAL A 158 1.91 10.20 -0.73
N VAL A 159 1.45 11.14 -1.55
CA VAL A 159 1.19 10.94 -2.98
C VAL A 159 2.42 11.34 -3.76
N ASN A 160 2.90 10.42 -4.59
CA ASN A 160 3.95 10.61 -5.58
C ASN A 160 3.55 9.88 -6.90
N PRO A 161 4.34 9.97 -7.99
CA PRO A 161 3.99 9.35 -9.26
C PRO A 161 3.76 7.83 -9.18
N GLU A 162 4.61 7.10 -8.45
CA GLU A 162 4.52 5.64 -8.32
C GLU A 162 3.27 5.21 -7.52
N VAL A 163 2.95 5.95 -6.45
CA VAL A 163 1.72 5.77 -5.68
C VAL A 163 0.50 6.07 -6.55
N THR A 164 0.52 7.18 -7.29
CA THR A 164 -0.60 7.56 -8.17
C THR A 164 -0.85 6.51 -9.25
N GLY A 165 0.20 6.07 -9.96
CA GLY A 165 0.08 5.03 -10.99
C GLY A 165 -0.42 3.69 -10.44
N SER A 166 0.01 3.32 -9.22
CA SER A 166 -0.48 2.11 -8.55
C SER A 166 -1.98 2.20 -8.23
N LEU A 167 -2.45 3.38 -7.78
CA LEU A 167 -3.86 3.60 -7.46
C LEU A 167 -4.73 3.75 -8.73
N GLU A 168 -4.18 4.31 -9.81
CA GLU A 168 -4.82 4.27 -11.14
C GLU A 168 -5.02 2.84 -11.61
N PHE A 169 -4.04 1.96 -11.43
CA PHE A 169 -4.20 0.53 -11.74
C PHE A 169 -5.29 -0.12 -10.88
N GLY A 170 -5.24 0.06 -9.56
CA GLY A 170 -6.24 -0.48 -8.62
C GLY A 170 -7.67 -0.03 -8.91
N THR A 171 -7.85 1.18 -9.43
CA THR A 171 -9.17 1.75 -9.75
C THR A 171 -9.59 1.47 -11.20
N SER A 172 -8.84 1.96 -12.18
CA SER A 172 -9.23 1.92 -13.59
C SER A 172 -9.06 0.56 -14.26
N VAL A 173 -8.09 -0.25 -13.81
CA VAL A 173 -7.83 -1.58 -14.38
C VAL A 173 -8.53 -2.67 -13.58
N LEU A 174 -8.42 -2.63 -12.24
CA LEU A 174 -8.99 -3.66 -11.38
C LEU A 174 -10.45 -3.39 -10.95
N GLY A 175 -10.93 -2.16 -11.12
CA GLY A 175 -12.33 -1.81 -10.88
C GLY A 175 -12.68 -1.42 -9.45
N ALA A 176 -11.71 -1.01 -8.62
CA ALA A 176 -12.01 -0.48 -7.29
C ALA A 176 -12.90 0.77 -7.38
N LYS A 177 -13.94 0.78 -6.54
CA LYS A 177 -15.01 1.80 -6.51
C LYS A 177 -14.78 2.86 -5.44
N VAL A 178 -13.85 2.61 -4.53
CA VAL A 178 -13.42 3.55 -3.48
C VAL A 178 -11.91 3.72 -3.57
N LEU A 179 -11.44 4.96 -3.50
CA LEU A 179 -10.04 5.30 -3.27
C LEU A 179 -9.94 5.90 -1.86
N TYR A 180 -9.37 5.15 -0.92
CA TYR A 180 -9.34 5.53 0.48
C TYR A 180 -7.94 5.99 0.90
N VAL A 181 -7.80 7.24 1.32
CA VAL A 181 -6.57 7.78 1.92
C VAL A 181 -6.66 7.65 3.45
N LEU A 182 -5.85 6.78 4.03
CA LEU A 182 -5.85 6.47 5.44
C LEU A 182 -4.59 6.99 6.12
N GLY A 183 -4.74 8.09 6.86
CA GLY A 183 -3.76 8.54 7.84
C GLY A 183 -3.96 7.87 9.20
N HIS A 184 -3.12 8.21 10.18
CA HIS A 184 -3.30 7.75 11.54
C HIS A 184 -2.73 8.72 12.57
N THR A 185 -3.29 8.69 13.78
CA THR A 185 -2.76 9.45 14.92
C THR A 185 -1.30 9.06 15.22
N ALA A 186 -0.49 10.00 15.73
CA ALA A 186 0.91 9.78 16.06
C ALA A 186 1.77 9.23 14.90
N CYS A 187 1.56 9.76 13.69
CA CYS A 187 2.35 9.40 12.52
C CYS A 187 3.80 9.92 12.63
N GLY A 188 4.77 9.01 12.56
CA GLY A 188 6.19 9.34 12.67
C GLY A 188 6.69 10.27 11.56
N ALA A 189 6.28 10.03 10.30
CA ALA A 189 6.67 10.87 9.18
C ALA A 189 6.13 12.30 9.29
N VAL A 190 4.87 12.46 9.72
CA VAL A 190 4.26 13.78 9.92
C VAL A 190 4.88 14.49 11.12
N LYS A 191 5.12 13.78 12.22
CA LYS A 191 5.80 14.35 13.39
C LYS A 191 7.22 14.83 13.04
N ALA A 192 7.99 14.01 12.33
CA ALA A 192 9.35 14.38 11.91
C ALA A 192 9.33 15.60 10.97
N ALA A 193 8.38 15.67 10.03
CA ALA A 193 8.22 16.84 9.16
C ALA A 193 7.77 18.12 9.90
N ALA A 194 6.98 17.97 10.98
CA ALA A 194 6.44 19.08 11.76
C ALA A 194 7.40 19.65 12.80
N THR A 195 8.46 18.91 13.12
CA THR A 195 9.44 19.29 14.14
C THR A 195 10.78 19.61 13.49
N SER A 196 11.68 20.27 14.22
CA SER A 196 13.06 20.55 13.77
C SER A 196 13.88 19.29 13.51
N GLU A 197 13.35 18.09 13.80
CA GLU A 197 13.94 16.82 13.38
C GLU A 197 14.06 16.71 11.85
N ALA A 198 13.32 17.51 11.07
CA ALA A 198 13.34 17.47 9.61
C ALA A 198 14.73 17.73 8.98
N GLU A 199 15.60 18.52 9.61
CA GLU A 199 16.93 18.88 9.09
C GLU A 199 17.98 17.77 9.32
N ASP A 200 17.75 16.86 10.26
CA ASP A 200 18.71 15.84 10.70
C ASP A 200 18.38 14.41 10.19
N VAL A 201 17.46 14.28 9.24
CA VAL A 201 16.98 12.94 8.83
C VAL A 201 17.86 12.32 7.74
N PRO A 202 18.45 11.14 7.99
CA PRO A 202 19.42 10.54 7.07
C PRO A 202 18.76 10.00 5.79
N GLY A 203 19.51 10.09 4.69
CA GLY A 203 19.17 9.43 3.43
C GLY A 203 17.91 9.99 2.76
N LEU A 204 17.14 9.10 2.14
CA LEU A 204 15.97 9.47 1.33
C LEU A 204 14.70 9.75 2.16
N VAL A 205 14.73 9.62 3.48
CA VAL A 205 13.55 9.86 4.32
C VAL A 205 13.08 11.32 4.20
N SER A 206 14.01 12.25 4.02
CA SER A 206 13.73 13.67 3.78
C SER A 206 12.85 13.93 2.54
N SER A 207 12.89 13.04 1.54
CA SER A 207 12.02 13.15 0.34
C SER A 207 10.54 13.08 0.68
N LEU A 208 10.18 12.36 1.76
CA LEU A 208 8.80 12.26 2.24
C LEU A 208 8.29 13.60 2.75
N PHE A 209 9.16 14.43 3.34
CA PHE A 209 8.77 15.68 3.96
C PHE A 209 8.27 16.68 2.94
N TYR A 210 8.82 16.71 1.73
CA TYR A 210 8.34 17.58 0.66
C TYR A 210 6.82 17.46 0.46
N HIS A 211 6.28 16.25 0.53
CA HIS A 211 4.86 15.97 0.36
C HIS A 211 4.01 16.29 1.60
N VAL A 212 4.61 16.28 2.80
CA VAL A 212 3.91 16.50 4.08
C VAL A 212 3.96 17.96 4.54
N GLN A 213 5.01 18.70 4.14
CA GLN A 213 5.23 20.10 4.53
C GLN A 213 4.04 21.05 4.26
N PRO A 214 3.27 20.92 3.15
CA PRO A 214 2.06 21.72 2.97
C PRO A 214 1.05 21.56 4.12
N ALA A 215 0.83 20.34 4.59
CA ALA A 215 -0.08 20.04 5.70
C ALA A 215 0.45 20.61 7.03
N VAL A 216 1.76 20.49 7.27
CA VAL A 216 2.43 21.06 8.45
C VAL A 216 2.24 22.57 8.52
N ARG A 217 2.43 23.27 7.38
CA ARG A 217 2.23 24.72 7.31
C ARG A 217 0.78 25.11 7.59
N GLN A 218 -0.19 24.42 6.99
CA GLN A 218 -1.61 24.67 7.21
C GLN A 218 -2.04 24.38 8.67
N ALA A 219 -1.39 23.40 9.30
CA ALA A 219 -1.58 23.07 10.70
C ALA A 219 -0.80 23.97 11.67
N GLN A 220 0.03 24.90 11.18
CA GLN A 220 0.91 25.75 11.98
C GLN A 220 1.83 24.93 12.91
N GLY A 221 2.38 23.83 12.39
CA GLY A 221 3.28 22.93 13.12
C GLY A 221 2.61 22.00 14.14
N LYS A 222 1.29 22.10 14.35
CA LYS A 222 0.56 21.20 15.27
C LYS A 222 0.42 19.81 14.65
N VAL A 223 1.08 18.80 15.21
CA VAL A 223 1.21 17.46 14.62
C VAL A 223 -0.15 16.79 14.37
N GLU A 224 -1.05 16.81 15.34
CA GLU A 224 -2.36 16.17 15.24
C GLU A 224 -3.17 16.76 14.09
N LYS A 225 -3.20 18.10 14.00
CA LYS A 225 -3.85 18.81 12.91
C LYS A 225 -3.13 18.56 11.57
N ALA A 226 -1.79 18.46 11.57
CA ALA A 226 -1.02 18.19 10.37
C ALA A 226 -1.33 16.80 9.78
N VAL A 227 -1.66 15.81 10.63
CA VAL A 227 -2.12 14.49 10.16
C VAL A 227 -3.43 14.61 9.40
N GLU A 228 -4.41 15.32 9.97
CA GLU A 228 -5.72 15.53 9.33
C GLU A 228 -5.60 16.30 8.01
N GLU A 229 -4.83 17.40 8.01
CA GLU A 229 -4.60 18.20 6.81
C GLU A 229 -3.82 17.41 5.75
N ASN A 230 -2.88 16.55 6.15
CA ASN A 230 -2.17 15.68 5.22
C ASN A 230 -3.16 14.76 4.51
N VAL A 231 -4.04 14.06 5.25
CA VAL A 231 -5.06 13.20 4.63
C VAL A 231 -5.92 13.96 3.61
N LYS A 232 -6.40 15.17 3.96
CA LYS A 232 -7.21 16.00 3.06
C LYS A 232 -6.45 16.39 1.79
N ILE A 233 -5.21 16.88 1.95
CA ILE A 233 -4.35 17.31 0.83
C ILE A 233 -4.04 16.13 -0.09
N GLN A 234 -3.65 14.98 0.45
CA GLN A 234 -3.33 13.81 -0.36
C GLN A 234 -4.58 13.29 -1.11
N ALA A 235 -5.75 13.29 -0.46
CA ALA A 235 -7.02 12.92 -1.11
C ALA A 235 -7.40 13.88 -2.25
N GLN A 236 -7.25 15.19 -2.04
CA GLN A 236 -7.48 16.20 -3.08
C GLN A 236 -6.49 16.06 -4.24
N GLN A 237 -5.20 15.83 -3.96
CA GLN A 237 -4.19 15.63 -5.00
C GLN A 237 -4.52 14.44 -5.90
N LEU A 238 -4.90 13.29 -5.33
CA LEU A 238 -5.31 12.12 -6.11
C LEU A 238 -6.56 12.41 -6.95
N ALA A 239 -7.53 13.11 -6.38
CA ALA A 239 -8.79 13.46 -7.04
C ALA A 239 -8.55 14.40 -8.24
N GLU A 240 -7.68 15.39 -8.10
CA GLU A 240 -7.55 16.49 -9.07
C GLU A 240 -6.48 16.27 -10.15
N VAL A 241 -5.32 15.73 -9.77
CA VAL A 241 -4.12 15.68 -10.62
C VAL A 241 -4.23 14.58 -11.67
N SER A 242 -4.74 13.40 -11.31
CA SER A 242 -4.91 12.28 -12.24
C SER A 242 -6.13 12.50 -13.14
N PRO A 243 -5.96 12.58 -14.47
CA PRO A 243 -7.10 12.64 -15.40
C PRO A 243 -7.96 11.37 -15.34
N ILE A 244 -7.36 10.21 -15.03
CA ILE A 244 -8.04 8.92 -14.93
C ILE A 244 -8.97 8.92 -13.71
N LEU A 245 -8.42 9.20 -12.52
CA LEU A 245 -9.21 9.22 -11.28
C LEU A 245 -10.31 10.26 -11.35
N ARG A 246 -9.99 11.48 -11.81
CA ARG A 246 -10.96 12.56 -12.02
C ARG A 246 -12.12 12.16 -12.93
N THR A 247 -11.83 11.40 -14.01
CA THR A 247 -12.86 10.92 -14.93
C THR A 247 -13.78 9.90 -14.25
N LEU A 248 -13.22 8.96 -13.48
CA LEU A 248 -14.01 7.96 -12.74
C LEU A 248 -14.91 8.60 -11.68
N ILE A 249 -14.42 9.62 -10.98
CA ILE A 249 -15.19 10.39 -9.98
C ILE A 249 -16.38 11.09 -10.64
N ARG A 250 -16.14 11.82 -11.74
CA ARG A 250 -17.21 12.49 -12.50
C ARG A 250 -18.24 11.52 -13.07
N GLN A 251 -17.83 10.30 -13.42
CA GLN A 251 -18.72 9.23 -13.88
C GLN A 251 -19.46 8.52 -12.73
N LYS A 252 -19.26 8.94 -11.46
CA LYS A 252 -19.81 8.30 -10.26
C LYS A 252 -19.44 6.82 -10.13
N LYS A 253 -18.30 6.43 -10.71
CA LYS A 253 -17.74 5.07 -10.63
C LYS A 253 -16.70 4.92 -9.52
N LEU A 254 -16.18 6.04 -9.02
CA LEU A 254 -15.19 6.11 -7.96
C LEU A 254 -15.57 7.22 -6.98
N VAL A 255 -15.42 6.96 -5.69
CA VAL A 255 -15.41 7.99 -4.64
C VAL A 255 -14.04 8.03 -3.98
N VAL A 256 -13.54 9.22 -3.64
CA VAL A 256 -12.34 9.35 -2.81
C VAL A 256 -12.76 9.65 -1.39
N VAL A 257 -12.27 8.86 -0.43
CA VAL A 257 -12.53 9.06 1.01
C VAL A 257 -11.18 9.28 1.70
N GLY A 258 -11.12 10.25 2.60
CA GLY A 258 -9.96 10.47 3.47
C GLY A 258 -10.36 10.28 4.93
N GLY A 259 -9.61 9.47 5.68
CA GLY A 259 -9.85 9.27 7.10
C GLY A 259 -8.58 9.12 7.93
N VAL A 260 -8.72 9.28 9.25
CA VAL A 260 -7.65 9.11 10.23
C VAL A 260 -7.99 7.97 11.17
N TYR A 261 -7.12 6.97 11.21
CA TYR A 261 -7.16 5.87 12.16
C TYR A 261 -6.62 6.31 13.52
N ASN A 262 -7.40 6.12 14.58
CA ASN A 262 -6.99 6.36 15.95
C ASN A 262 -6.34 5.11 16.54
N LEU A 263 -5.04 5.18 16.84
CA LEU A 263 -4.27 4.05 17.35
C LEU A 263 -4.73 3.56 18.74
N LYS A 264 -5.44 4.40 19.50
CA LYS A 264 -5.91 4.07 20.85
C LYS A 264 -7.28 3.41 20.85
N THR A 265 -8.19 3.87 20.00
CA THR A 265 -9.59 3.40 19.98
C THR A 265 -9.85 2.36 18.91
N GLY A 266 -9.02 2.31 17.86
CA GLY A 266 -9.24 1.45 16.70
C GLY A 266 -10.19 2.07 15.66
N GLU A 267 -10.80 3.21 15.98
CA GLU A 267 -11.80 3.86 15.13
C GLU A 267 -11.14 4.62 13.99
N VAL A 268 -11.80 4.64 12.84
CA VAL A 268 -11.45 5.50 11.71
C VAL A 268 -12.44 6.65 11.65
N GLN A 269 -11.94 7.87 11.76
CA GLN A 269 -12.74 9.08 11.55
C GLN A 269 -12.54 9.56 10.11
N GLU A 270 -13.61 9.59 9.33
CA GLU A 270 -13.61 10.19 7.99
C GLU A 270 -13.59 11.73 8.09
N LEU A 271 -12.77 12.35 7.26
CA LEU A 271 -12.53 13.80 7.23
C LEU A 271 -13.01 14.45 5.94
N ILE A 272 -13.00 13.71 4.83
CA ILE A 272 -13.37 14.21 3.51
C ILE A 272 -13.91 13.08 2.65
N THR A 273 -14.94 13.38 1.88
CA THR A 273 -15.48 12.50 0.83
C THR A 273 -15.64 13.34 -0.44
N ILE A 274 -15.02 12.90 -1.53
CA ILE A 274 -15.04 13.57 -2.84
C ILE A 274 -15.81 12.69 -3.81
N GLU A 275 -17.08 13.03 -4.02
CA GLU A 275 -17.99 12.33 -4.94
C GLU A 275 -18.14 13.05 -6.29
N ASP A 276 -17.66 14.28 -6.40
CA ASP A 276 -17.72 15.06 -7.62
C ASP A 276 -16.55 16.05 -7.71
N ILE A 277 -16.16 16.36 -8.95
CA ILE A 277 -15.13 17.35 -9.26
C ILE A 277 -15.68 18.22 -10.39
N PRO A 278 -15.99 19.50 -10.12
CA PRO A 278 -16.51 20.41 -11.13
C PRO A 278 -15.63 20.43 -12.38
N LYS A 279 -16.23 20.64 -13.55
CA LYS A 279 -15.45 21.00 -14.73
C LYS A 279 -14.83 22.36 -14.46
N LYS A 280 -13.52 22.50 -14.71
CA LYS A 280 -12.90 23.83 -14.77
C LYS A 280 -13.71 24.64 -15.79
N PRO A 281 -14.15 25.87 -15.49
CA PRO A 281 -14.80 26.71 -16.49
C PRO A 281 -13.93 26.70 -17.75
N SER A 282 -14.52 26.44 -18.91
CA SER A 282 -13.82 26.55 -20.18
C SER A 282 -13.26 27.97 -20.29
N GLU A 283 -11.92 28.09 -20.32
CA GLU A 283 -11.22 29.31 -20.73
C GLU A 283 -11.55 29.65 -22.19
#